data_AF-A0A967BPM8-F1
#
_entry.id   AF-A0A967BPM8-F1
#
_cell.length_a   1.000
_cell.length_b   1.000
_cell.length_c   1.000
_cell.angle_alpha   90.00
_cell.angle_beta   90.00
_cell.angle_gamma   90.00
#
_symmetry.space_group_name_H-M   'P 1'
#
loop_
_entity.id
_entity.type
_entity.pdbx_description
1 polymer ?
#
loop_
_entity_poly.entity_id
_entity_poly.type
_entity_poly.pdbx_seq_one_letter_code
_entity_poly.pdbx_strand_id
1 'polypeptide(L)'
;NIDFSSREEAEKMAYIADCLTPIASILFANSPFWKGRPSGKENLRYKIWNNTDNTRCGNLMDHGMLAPHGLINKYAQYIQSIPAIFIEDEKGNIKFYKRTLGVWLNELLNQEKLTDAQIQLALHQNFTHVRFKNVLEIRGSDRPPSGFELAPAAFWIGLLLENDTQKEIFNIVGKWTSEERKKLNLGAYKLDLTQEGPNNKSIGEWINIICKMSLQGLSRRSKRYNAEEPFLERYLAIFNERGIPALHTQKIYAKSRKTVKEFI
;
A
#
# COMPACT_ATOMS: atom_id res chain seq x y z
N ASN A 1 -8.42 3.91 3.57
CA ASN A 1 -8.48 5.37 3.43
C ASN A 1 -8.31 5.96 4.80
N ILE A 2 -7.50 6.99 4.92
CA ILE A 2 -7.21 7.64 6.20
C ILE A 2 -7.28 9.15 5.98
N ASP A 3 -7.99 9.85 6.86
CA ASP A 3 -8.07 11.30 6.86
C ASP A 3 -6.80 11.94 7.43
N PHE A 4 -6.58 13.21 7.11
CA PHE A 4 -5.47 14.00 7.61
C PHE A 4 -5.94 15.43 7.90
N SER A 5 -5.31 16.09 8.87
CA SER A 5 -5.68 17.43 9.34
C SER A 5 -4.80 18.54 8.76
N SER A 6 -3.63 18.19 8.22
CA SER A 6 -2.73 19.14 7.58
C SER A 6 -1.99 18.53 6.40
N ARG A 7 -1.40 19.40 5.58
CA ARG A 7 -0.52 19.01 4.47
C ARG A 7 0.69 18.23 4.97
N GLU A 8 1.33 18.70 6.03
CA GLU A 8 2.54 18.11 6.61
C GLU A 8 2.23 16.71 7.17
N GLU A 9 1.07 16.54 7.80
CA GLU A 9 0.60 15.24 8.26
C GLU A 9 0.38 14.29 7.07
N ALA A 10 -0.31 14.73 6.02
CA ALA A 10 -0.56 13.93 4.83
C ALA A 10 0.74 13.46 4.15
N GLU A 11 1.71 14.37 3.98
CA GLU A 11 3.02 14.04 3.38
C GLU A 11 3.79 13.04 4.25
N LYS A 12 3.79 13.23 5.57
CA LYS A 12 4.44 12.30 6.51
C LYS A 12 3.81 10.91 6.48
N MET A 13 2.48 10.82 6.55
CA MET A 13 1.75 9.55 6.50
C MET A 13 1.99 8.82 5.18
N ALA A 14 1.99 9.54 4.06
CA ALA A 14 2.25 8.98 2.76
C ALA A 14 3.68 8.43 2.64
N TYR A 15 4.66 9.16 3.17
CA TYR A 15 6.05 8.70 3.21
C TYR A 15 6.22 7.42 4.01
N ILE A 16 5.65 7.37 5.22
CA ILE A 16 5.66 6.16 6.07
C ILE A 16 4.99 4.99 5.34
N ALA A 17 3.80 5.22 4.78
CA ALA A 17 3.05 4.19 4.08
C ALA A 17 3.79 3.66 2.85
N ASP A 18 4.46 4.53 2.08
CA ASP A 18 5.24 4.13 0.91
C ASP A 18 6.43 3.26 1.33
N CYS A 19 7.19 3.68 2.34
CA CYS A 19 8.32 2.92 2.88
C CYS A 19 7.90 1.54 3.42
N LEU A 20 6.75 1.45 4.07
CA LEU A 20 6.28 0.22 4.73
C LEU A 20 5.37 -0.65 3.86
N THR A 21 5.02 -0.21 2.65
CA THR A 21 4.23 -1.00 1.70
C THR A 21 4.79 -2.41 1.46
N PRO A 22 6.11 -2.61 1.23
CA PRO A 22 6.70 -3.94 1.06
C PRO A 22 6.53 -4.85 2.27
N ILE A 23 6.62 -4.28 3.48
CA ILE A 23 6.43 -4.99 4.75
C ILE A 23 4.97 -5.42 4.88
N ALA A 24 4.03 -4.50 4.64
CA ALA A 24 2.60 -4.78 4.70
C ALA A 24 2.16 -5.77 3.61
N SER A 25 2.76 -5.74 2.42
CA SER A 25 2.40 -6.66 1.34
C SER A 25 2.80 -8.10 1.66
N ILE A 26 3.96 -8.32 2.30
CA ILE A 26 4.36 -9.65 2.79
C ILE A 26 3.52 -10.07 4.00
N LEU A 27 3.35 -9.19 4.98
CA LEU A 27 2.60 -9.48 6.21
C LEU A 27 1.20 -9.98 5.89
N PHE A 28 0.51 -9.35 4.94
CA PHE A 28 -0.87 -9.67 4.58
C PHE A 28 -1.02 -10.54 3.34
N ALA A 29 0.07 -11.08 2.76
CA ALA A 29 0.02 -11.84 1.51
C ALA A 29 -0.92 -13.05 1.60
N ASN A 30 -1.93 -13.08 0.71
CA ASN A 30 -3.01 -14.05 0.73
C ASN A 30 -3.46 -14.46 -0.68
N SER A 31 -2.49 -14.58 -1.60
CA SER A 31 -2.68 -15.07 -2.97
C SER A 31 -2.04 -16.46 -3.15
N PRO A 32 -2.61 -17.54 -2.57
CA PRO A 32 -1.98 -18.88 -2.53
C PRO A 32 -2.00 -19.64 -3.87
N PHE A 33 -2.85 -19.25 -4.81
CA PHE A 33 -3.04 -19.95 -6.09
C PHE A 33 -3.07 -18.98 -7.27
N TRP A 34 -2.59 -19.45 -8.42
CA TRP A 34 -2.63 -18.73 -9.69
C TRP A 34 -2.78 -19.71 -10.84
N LYS A 35 -3.74 -19.47 -11.73
CA LYS A 35 -4.02 -20.34 -12.90
C LYS A 35 -4.16 -21.82 -12.51
N GLY A 36 -4.91 -22.10 -11.44
CA GLY A 36 -5.22 -23.47 -10.99
C GLY A 36 -4.06 -24.21 -10.31
N ARG A 37 -2.96 -23.54 -9.97
CA ARG A 37 -1.81 -24.13 -9.27
C ARG A 37 -1.33 -23.28 -8.10
N PRO A 38 -0.63 -23.87 -7.10
CA PRO A 38 0.03 -23.12 -6.05
C PRO A 38 0.94 -22.01 -6.60
N SER A 39 0.93 -20.84 -5.95
CA SER A 39 1.75 -19.68 -6.35
C SER A 39 3.21 -19.77 -5.89
N GLY A 40 3.56 -20.75 -5.06
CA GLY A 40 4.88 -20.88 -4.45
C GLY A 40 5.20 -19.70 -3.55
N LYS A 41 6.43 -19.18 -3.67
CA LYS A 41 6.90 -17.98 -2.94
C LYS A 41 6.65 -16.67 -3.68
N GLU A 42 5.78 -16.64 -4.69
CA GLU A 42 5.49 -15.42 -5.42
C GLU A 42 4.55 -14.51 -4.61
N ASN A 43 4.96 -13.27 -4.35
CA ASN A 43 4.04 -12.25 -3.82
C ASN A 43 3.20 -11.69 -4.99
N LEU A 44 2.23 -12.46 -5.45
CA LEU A 44 1.56 -12.26 -6.74
C LEU A 44 0.87 -10.91 -6.88
N ARG A 45 0.04 -10.50 -5.91
CA ARG A 45 -0.68 -9.22 -5.99
C ARG A 45 0.31 -8.06 -6.07
N TYR A 46 1.32 -8.05 -5.20
CA TYR A 46 2.36 -7.02 -5.18
C TYR A 46 3.11 -6.97 -6.51
N LYS A 47 3.51 -8.13 -7.06
CA LYS A 47 4.12 -8.26 -8.39
C LYS A 47 3.25 -7.71 -9.51
N ILE A 48 2.00 -8.12 -9.57
CA ILE A 48 1.06 -7.71 -10.62
C ILE A 48 0.89 -6.19 -10.58
N TRP A 49 0.61 -5.61 -9.41
CA TRP A 49 0.42 -4.16 -9.29
C TRP A 49 1.69 -3.37 -9.61
N ASN A 50 2.88 -3.86 -9.26
CA ASN A 50 4.12 -3.19 -9.67
C ASN A 50 4.42 -3.27 -11.17
N ASN A 51 3.80 -4.19 -11.90
CA ASN A 51 4.08 -4.44 -13.33
C ASN A 51 2.83 -4.25 -14.22
N THR A 52 1.78 -3.58 -13.71
CA THR A 52 0.54 -3.34 -14.46
C THR A 52 0.71 -2.21 -15.48
N ASP A 53 1.22 -1.07 -15.02
CA ASP A 53 1.58 0.07 -15.86
C ASP A 53 2.60 0.91 -15.08
N ASN A 54 3.85 0.91 -15.57
CA ASN A 54 4.98 1.54 -14.91
C ASN A 54 4.85 3.07 -14.79
N THR A 55 3.93 3.70 -15.54
CA THR A 55 3.68 5.14 -15.43
C THR A 55 2.79 5.50 -14.25
N ARG A 56 1.96 4.56 -13.77
CA ARG A 56 0.89 4.85 -12.78
C ARG A 56 0.82 3.88 -11.61
N CYS A 57 1.76 2.93 -11.49
CA CYS A 57 1.75 1.93 -10.44
C CYS A 57 3.07 1.92 -9.66
N GLY A 58 3.17 1.07 -8.65
CA GLY A 58 4.38 0.95 -7.84
C GLY A 58 4.43 1.92 -6.66
N ASN A 59 5.63 2.15 -6.16
CA ASN A 59 5.89 3.02 -5.03
C ASN A 59 6.04 4.47 -5.48
N LEU A 60 5.76 5.42 -4.58
CA LEU A 60 5.97 6.85 -4.86
C LEU A 60 7.42 7.12 -5.25
N MET A 61 8.38 6.42 -4.62
CA MET A 61 9.80 6.56 -4.95
C MET A 61 10.15 6.22 -6.41
N ASP A 62 9.40 5.33 -7.06
CA ASP A 62 9.61 4.97 -8.46
C ASP A 62 9.29 6.14 -9.39
N HIS A 63 8.52 7.12 -8.89
CA HIS A 63 8.11 8.34 -9.57
C HIS A 63 8.87 9.58 -9.09
N GLY A 64 10.07 9.40 -8.51
CA GLY A 64 10.95 10.50 -8.08
C GLY A 64 10.57 11.15 -6.74
N MET A 65 9.60 10.60 -6.02
CA MET A 65 9.18 11.04 -4.69
C MET A 65 10.00 10.37 -3.58
N LEU A 66 11.28 10.71 -3.52
CA LEU A 66 12.25 10.07 -2.61
C LEU A 66 12.26 10.66 -1.19
N ALA A 67 11.90 11.93 -1.03
CA ALA A 67 12.00 12.66 0.23
C ALA A 67 10.62 12.84 0.89
N PRO A 68 10.55 12.98 2.22
CA PRO A 68 9.28 13.12 2.94
C PRO A 68 8.59 14.48 2.78
N HIS A 69 9.30 15.51 2.30
CA HIS A 69 8.78 16.87 2.17
C HIS A 69 8.47 17.23 0.71
N GLY A 70 7.39 18.00 0.51
CA GLY A 70 6.94 18.45 -0.80
C GLY A 70 6.26 17.36 -1.64
N LEU A 71 5.90 16.24 -1.00
CA LEU A 71 5.31 15.08 -1.66
C LEU A 71 4.02 15.43 -2.40
N ILE A 72 3.14 16.26 -1.84
CA ILE A 72 1.87 16.61 -2.50
C ILE A 72 2.12 17.38 -3.80
N ASN A 73 3.09 18.32 -3.83
CA ASN A 73 3.40 19.07 -5.05
C ASN A 73 3.99 18.15 -6.12
N LYS A 74 4.94 17.28 -5.75
CA LYS A 74 5.52 16.31 -6.67
C LYS A 74 4.47 15.33 -7.20
N TYR A 75 3.57 14.89 -6.33
CA TYR A 75 2.48 14.01 -6.70
C TYR A 75 1.51 14.69 -7.68
N ALA A 76 1.15 15.95 -7.46
CA ALA A 76 0.32 16.71 -8.40
C ALA A 76 0.99 16.90 -9.77
N GLN A 77 2.30 17.15 -9.81
CA GLN A 77 3.07 17.22 -11.06
C GLN A 77 3.13 15.86 -11.77
N TYR A 78 3.34 14.80 -11.00
CA TYR A 78 3.34 13.41 -11.48
C TYR A 78 1.99 13.02 -12.10
N ILE A 79 0.87 13.29 -11.43
CA ILE A 79 -0.47 13.00 -11.99
C ILE A 79 -0.71 13.77 -13.30
N GLN A 80 -0.17 14.98 -13.44
CA GLN A 80 -0.29 15.73 -14.69
C GLN A 80 0.57 15.14 -15.83
N SER A 81 1.62 14.39 -15.51
CA SER A 81 2.52 13.81 -16.52
C SER A 81 2.07 12.43 -17.01
N ILE A 82 1.23 11.70 -16.28
CA ILE A 82 0.78 10.36 -16.71
C ILE A 82 -0.18 10.44 -17.91
N PRO A 83 -0.09 9.50 -18.87
CA PRO A 83 -1.07 9.38 -19.95
C PRO A 83 -2.49 9.17 -19.43
N ALA A 84 -3.49 9.77 -20.06
CA ALA A 84 -4.88 9.45 -19.76
C ALA A 84 -5.22 8.03 -20.25
N ILE A 85 -5.90 7.23 -19.42
CA ILE A 85 -6.58 6.00 -19.87
C ILE A 85 -7.85 6.41 -20.62
N PHE A 86 -8.60 7.34 -20.01
CA PHE A 86 -9.81 7.91 -20.57
C PHE A 86 -10.06 9.30 -20.00
N ILE A 87 -10.96 10.04 -20.65
CA ILE A 87 -11.52 11.29 -20.15
C ILE A 87 -13.05 11.23 -20.28
N GLU A 88 -13.73 12.20 -19.69
CA GLU A 88 -15.16 12.40 -19.88
C GLU A 88 -15.40 13.64 -20.75
N ASP A 89 -16.43 13.58 -21.61
CA ASP A 89 -16.95 14.77 -22.28
C ASP A 89 -17.98 15.53 -21.44
N GLU A 90 -18.48 16.65 -21.97
CA GLU A 90 -19.47 17.50 -21.30
C GLU A 90 -20.77 16.79 -20.94
N LYS A 91 -21.07 15.66 -21.59
CA LYS A 91 -22.26 14.83 -21.33
C LYS A 91 -21.95 13.64 -20.41
N GLY A 92 -20.71 13.55 -19.89
CA GLY A 92 -20.26 12.46 -19.03
C GLY A 92 -19.91 11.17 -19.80
N ASN A 93 -19.78 11.20 -21.13
CA ASN A 93 -19.42 10.00 -21.88
C ASN A 93 -17.91 9.78 -21.84
N ILE A 94 -17.52 8.51 -21.65
CA ILE A 94 -16.12 8.07 -21.66
C ILE A 94 -15.55 8.21 -23.08
N LYS A 95 -14.40 8.88 -23.20
CA LYS A 95 -13.65 9.02 -24.45
C LYS A 95 -12.20 8.65 -24.27
N PHE A 96 -11.64 8.03 -25.31
CA PHE A 96 -10.20 7.82 -25.40
C PHE A 96 -9.48 9.15 -25.63
N TYR A 97 -8.33 9.32 -24.97
CA TYR A 97 -7.53 10.53 -25.06
C TYR A 97 -6.04 10.18 -25.12
N LYS A 98 -5.35 10.71 -26.13
CA LYS A 98 -3.96 10.30 -26.46
C LYS A 98 -2.89 11.06 -25.68
N ARG A 99 -3.24 12.13 -24.95
CA ARG A 99 -2.28 13.00 -24.25
C ARG A 99 -2.33 12.73 -22.73
N THR A 100 -1.53 13.48 -21.97
CA THR A 100 -1.47 13.31 -20.51
C THR A 100 -2.71 13.90 -19.84
N LEU A 101 -2.96 13.47 -18.59
CA LEU A 101 -4.04 14.04 -17.77
C LEU A 101 -3.83 15.54 -17.55
N GLY A 102 -2.59 16.01 -17.41
CA GLY A 102 -2.29 17.44 -17.24
C GLY A 102 -2.70 18.29 -18.44
N VAL A 103 -2.50 17.78 -19.65
CA VAL A 103 -2.99 18.46 -20.85
C VAL A 103 -4.52 18.57 -20.81
N TRP A 104 -5.22 17.46 -20.54
CA TRP A 104 -6.67 17.45 -20.49
C TRP A 104 -7.23 18.43 -19.44
N LEU A 105 -6.66 18.41 -18.23
CA LEU A 105 -7.06 19.32 -17.16
C LEU A 105 -6.78 20.79 -17.53
N ASN A 106 -5.67 21.08 -18.21
CA ASN A 106 -5.35 22.43 -18.68
C ASN A 106 -6.28 22.91 -19.81
N GLU A 107 -6.67 22.00 -20.71
CA GLU A 107 -7.67 22.29 -21.76
C GLU A 107 -9.02 22.65 -21.12
N LEU A 108 -9.45 21.93 -20.08
CA LEU A 108 -10.68 22.24 -19.33
C LEU A 108 -10.56 23.54 -18.54
N LEU A 109 -9.39 23.82 -17.96
CA LEU A 109 -9.12 25.07 -17.23
C LEU A 109 -9.26 26.28 -18.16
N ASN A 110 -8.64 26.23 -19.34
CA ASN A 110 -8.72 27.30 -20.35
C ASN A 110 -10.13 27.52 -20.91
N GLN A 111 -11.00 26.51 -20.81
CA GLN A 111 -12.40 26.59 -21.20
C GLN A 111 -13.32 26.96 -20.04
N GLU A 112 -12.79 27.21 -18.85
CA GLU A 112 -13.55 27.46 -17.61
C GLU A 112 -14.53 26.32 -17.25
N LYS A 113 -14.15 25.08 -17.59
CA LYS A 113 -14.94 23.86 -17.37
C LYS A 113 -14.31 22.88 -16.38
N LEU A 114 -13.15 23.21 -15.83
CA LEU A 114 -12.48 22.36 -14.85
C LEU A 114 -13.25 22.35 -13.54
N THR A 115 -13.65 21.16 -13.07
CA THR A 115 -14.25 20.99 -11.74
C THR A 115 -13.52 19.92 -10.94
N ASP A 116 -13.85 19.82 -9.65
CA ASP A 116 -13.35 18.77 -8.77
C ASP A 116 -13.63 17.36 -9.32
N ALA A 117 -14.72 17.16 -10.06
CA ALA A 117 -15.04 15.87 -10.66
C ALA A 117 -13.95 15.41 -11.64
N GLN A 118 -13.46 16.31 -12.51
CA GLN A 118 -12.41 15.99 -13.47
C GLN A 118 -11.05 15.80 -12.79
N ILE A 119 -10.76 16.56 -11.72
CA ILE A 119 -9.57 16.34 -10.89
C ILE A 119 -9.63 14.95 -10.23
N GLN A 120 -10.77 14.58 -9.65
CA GLN A 120 -10.96 13.25 -9.06
C GLN A 120 -10.84 12.15 -10.11
N LEU A 121 -11.36 12.36 -11.32
CA LEU A 121 -11.23 11.41 -12.43
C LEU A 121 -9.76 11.18 -12.78
N ALA A 122 -8.96 12.25 -12.87
CA ALA A 122 -7.52 12.13 -13.09
C ALA A 122 -6.82 11.35 -11.97
N LEU A 123 -7.14 11.65 -10.70
CA LEU A 123 -6.57 10.94 -9.55
C LEU A 123 -6.96 9.46 -9.51
N HIS A 124 -8.16 9.09 -9.96
CA HIS A 124 -8.63 7.70 -9.94
C HIS A 124 -7.91 6.81 -10.95
N GLN A 125 -7.27 7.41 -11.95
CA GLN A 125 -6.47 6.71 -12.95
C GLN A 125 -5.03 6.44 -12.48
N ASN A 126 -4.66 6.79 -11.25
CA ASN A 126 -3.39 6.41 -10.64
C ASN A 126 -3.54 5.21 -9.69
N PHE A 127 -2.61 4.26 -9.73
CA PHE A 127 -2.65 3.00 -8.99
C PHE A 127 -1.38 2.73 -8.17
N THR A 128 -0.64 3.76 -7.78
CA THR A 128 0.45 3.62 -6.80
C THR A 128 -0.04 3.02 -5.49
N HIS A 129 0.86 2.41 -4.71
CA HIS A 129 0.51 1.78 -3.42
C HIS A 129 -0.01 2.78 -2.39
N VAL A 130 0.40 4.04 -2.51
CA VAL A 130 -0.09 5.17 -1.73
C VAL A 130 -0.62 6.22 -2.70
N ARG A 131 -1.86 6.67 -2.51
CA ARG A 131 -2.53 7.61 -3.40
C ARG A 131 -3.15 8.76 -2.61
N PHE A 132 -2.80 9.98 -2.98
CA PHE A 132 -3.44 11.19 -2.46
C PHE A 132 -4.75 11.46 -3.19
N LYS A 133 -5.78 11.73 -2.40
CA LYS A 133 -7.05 12.39 -2.79
C LYS A 133 -7.39 13.38 -1.66
N ASN A 134 -8.67 13.61 -1.40
CA ASN A 134 -9.13 14.25 -0.17
C ASN A 134 -8.86 13.40 1.08
N VAL A 135 -8.46 12.15 0.87
CA VAL A 135 -7.99 11.18 1.87
C VAL A 135 -6.70 10.55 1.38
N LEU A 136 -5.93 9.95 2.28
CA LEU A 136 -4.81 9.10 1.92
C LEU A 136 -5.29 7.66 1.72
N GLU A 137 -5.14 7.13 0.51
CA GLU A 137 -5.46 5.73 0.20
C GLU A 137 -4.18 4.88 0.25
N ILE A 138 -4.18 3.85 1.10
CA ILE A 138 -3.09 2.86 1.19
C ILE A 138 -3.60 1.53 0.62
N ARG A 139 -2.88 0.96 -0.35
CA ARG A 139 -3.43 -0.02 -1.32
C ARG A 139 -2.63 -1.32 -1.43
N GLY A 140 -1.50 -1.42 -0.71
CA GLY A 140 -0.47 -2.45 -0.89
C GLY A 140 -0.76 -3.83 -0.30
N SER A 141 -1.82 -4.01 0.49
CA SER A 141 -2.14 -5.30 1.13
C SER A 141 -3.08 -6.17 0.29
N ASP A 142 -2.93 -7.49 0.36
CA ASP A 142 -3.99 -8.42 -0.04
C ASP A 142 -5.15 -8.34 0.97
N ARG A 143 -6.32 -8.87 0.58
CA ARG A 143 -7.37 -9.16 1.55
C ARG A 143 -6.90 -10.34 2.44
N PRO A 144 -6.82 -10.19 3.77
CA PRO A 144 -6.48 -11.28 4.67
C PRO A 144 -7.50 -12.43 4.63
N PRO A 145 -7.20 -13.59 5.25
CA PRO A 145 -8.17 -14.65 5.44
C PRO A 145 -9.45 -14.15 6.13
N SER A 146 -10.57 -14.83 5.87
CA SER A 146 -11.87 -14.45 6.43
C SER A 146 -11.83 -14.36 7.96
N GLY A 147 -12.40 -13.29 8.51
CA GLY A 147 -12.37 -12.96 9.94
C GLY A 147 -11.24 -12.00 10.33
N PHE A 148 -10.31 -11.68 9.42
CA PHE A 148 -9.18 -10.79 9.64
C PHE A 148 -9.16 -9.57 8.70
N GLU A 149 -10.27 -9.27 8.03
CA GLU A 149 -10.36 -8.19 7.03
C GLU A 149 -9.96 -6.82 7.57
N LEU A 150 -10.15 -6.57 8.86
CA LEU A 150 -9.82 -5.31 9.52
C LEU A 150 -8.35 -5.21 9.98
N ALA A 151 -7.57 -6.30 9.94
CA ALA A 151 -6.19 -6.29 10.42
C ALA A 151 -5.28 -5.28 9.66
N PRO A 152 -5.35 -5.12 8.32
CA PRO A 152 -4.59 -4.09 7.62
C PRO A 152 -5.01 -2.68 8.02
N ALA A 153 -6.31 -2.45 8.26
CA ALA A 153 -6.79 -1.14 8.71
C ALA A 153 -6.25 -0.81 10.11
N ALA A 154 -6.38 -1.75 11.05
CA ALA A 154 -5.82 -1.61 12.39
C ALA A 154 -4.30 -1.40 12.36
N PHE A 155 -3.58 -2.14 11.50
CA PHE A 155 -2.13 -1.98 11.31
C PHE A 155 -1.75 -0.54 10.95
N TRP A 156 -2.39 0.04 9.94
CA TRP A 156 -2.08 1.40 9.50
C TRP A 156 -2.58 2.46 10.49
N ILE A 157 -3.75 2.27 11.11
CA ILE A 157 -4.28 3.19 12.13
C ILE A 157 -3.33 3.27 13.33
N GLY A 158 -2.82 2.12 13.80
CA GLY A 158 -1.85 2.07 14.89
C GLY A 158 -0.57 2.82 14.58
N LEU A 159 -0.09 2.75 13.34
CA LEU A 159 1.16 3.43 12.95
C LEU A 159 0.98 4.92 12.65
N LEU A 160 -0.16 5.31 12.09
CA LEU A 160 -0.31 6.62 11.45
C LEU A 160 -1.19 7.60 12.23
N LEU A 161 -2.11 7.14 13.07
CA LEU A 161 -3.10 8.00 13.75
C LEU A 161 -2.85 8.16 15.25
N GLU A 162 -1.67 7.77 15.72
CA GLU A 162 -1.16 8.07 17.06
C GLU A 162 0.11 8.88 16.92
N ASN A 163 0.16 10.07 17.51
CA ASN A 163 1.19 11.07 17.24
C ASN A 163 2.59 10.60 17.60
N ASP A 164 2.77 9.94 18.75
CA ASP A 164 4.08 9.52 19.20
C ASP A 164 4.58 8.32 18.38
N THR A 165 3.72 7.33 18.12
CA THR A 165 4.02 6.20 17.25
C THR A 165 4.34 6.67 15.83
N GLN A 166 3.57 7.62 15.28
CA GLN A 166 3.81 8.19 13.94
C GLN A 166 5.18 8.89 13.87
N LYS A 167 5.55 9.66 14.90
CA LYS A 167 6.87 10.31 14.98
C LYS A 167 8.00 9.29 15.10
N GLU A 168 7.84 8.30 15.97
CA GLU A 168 8.82 7.23 16.16
C GLU A 168 9.06 6.48 14.86
N ILE A 169 8.00 6.05 14.15
CA ILE A 169 8.14 5.32 12.90
C ILE A 169 8.73 6.19 11.79
N PHE A 170 8.32 7.46 11.70
CA PHE A 170 8.88 8.42 10.75
C PHE A 170 10.39 8.57 10.93
N ASN A 171 10.87 8.66 12.17
CA ASN A 171 12.30 8.75 12.47
C ASN A 171 13.07 7.49 12.10
N ILE A 172 12.43 6.32 12.11
CA ILE A 172 13.03 5.05 11.69
C ILE A 172 13.13 5.00 10.16
N VAL A 173 12.00 5.16 9.45
CA VAL A 173 11.96 5.03 7.98
C VAL A 173 12.63 6.21 7.27
N GLY A 174 12.73 7.37 7.95
CA GLY A 174 13.47 8.53 7.45
C GLY A 174 14.98 8.33 7.39
N LYS A 175 15.52 7.32 8.10
CA LYS A 175 16.94 6.95 8.04
C LYS A 175 17.25 5.93 6.95
N TRP A 176 16.23 5.30 6.36
CA TRP A 176 16.44 4.33 5.29
C TRP A 176 16.89 5.05 4.03
N THR A 177 18.01 4.61 3.47
CA THR A 177 18.52 5.13 2.22
C THR A 177 17.62 4.74 1.05
N SER A 178 17.71 5.48 -0.05
CA SER A 178 17.00 5.13 -1.28
C SER A 178 17.37 3.75 -1.80
N GLU A 179 18.62 3.33 -1.62
CA GLU A 179 19.10 2.00 -2.04
C GLU A 179 18.47 0.89 -1.20
N GLU A 180 18.45 1.03 0.13
CA GLU A 180 17.80 0.07 1.02
C GLU A 180 16.30 -0.04 0.74
N ARG A 181 15.63 1.10 0.49
CA ARG A 181 14.22 1.11 0.10
C ARG A 181 13.99 0.38 -1.22
N LYS A 182 14.84 0.60 -2.23
CA LYS A 182 14.76 -0.14 -3.52
C LYS A 182 14.97 -1.64 -3.32
N LYS A 183 15.96 -2.02 -2.52
CA LYS A 183 16.24 -3.43 -2.19
C LYS A 183 15.07 -4.08 -1.46
N LEU A 184 14.45 -3.38 -0.51
CA LEU A 184 13.25 -3.82 0.18
C LEU A 184 12.07 -4.00 -0.78
N ASN A 185 11.81 -3.02 -1.65
CA ASN A 185 10.74 -3.10 -2.65
C ASN A 185 10.92 -4.29 -3.57
N LEU A 186 12.15 -4.57 -4.01
CA LEU A 186 12.50 -5.73 -4.83
C LEU A 186 12.42 -7.04 -4.04
N GLY A 187 12.82 -7.06 -2.77
CA GLY A 187 12.70 -8.22 -1.89
C GLY A 187 11.24 -8.68 -1.77
N ALA A 188 10.32 -7.73 -1.59
CA ALA A 188 8.89 -8.03 -1.45
C ALA A 188 8.21 -8.68 -2.66
N TYR A 189 8.92 -8.86 -3.79
CA TYR A 189 8.50 -9.72 -4.90
C TYR A 189 8.39 -11.20 -4.49
N LYS A 190 9.09 -11.60 -3.42
CA LYS A 190 9.07 -12.97 -2.90
C LYS A 190 8.56 -12.99 -1.46
N LEU A 191 7.81 -14.04 -1.14
CA LEU A 191 7.36 -14.35 0.21
C LEU A 191 8.50 -15.04 0.97
N ASP A 192 9.45 -14.26 1.43
CA ASP A 192 10.62 -14.74 2.13
C ASP A 192 11.04 -13.78 3.26
N LEU A 193 10.84 -14.23 4.50
CA LEU A 193 11.09 -13.42 5.69
C LEU A 193 12.59 -13.23 5.98
N THR A 194 13.46 -14.08 5.41
CA THR A 194 14.91 -13.99 5.67
C THR A 194 15.62 -13.02 4.74
N GLN A 195 14.92 -12.47 3.75
CA GLN A 195 15.51 -11.48 2.85
C GLN A 195 15.91 -10.22 3.60
N GLU A 196 17.01 -9.64 3.16
CA GLU A 196 17.56 -8.44 3.78
C GLU A 196 16.69 -7.22 3.46
N GLY A 197 16.29 -6.52 4.52
CA GLY A 197 15.70 -5.20 4.48
C GLY A 197 16.69 -4.14 4.97
N PRO A 198 16.20 -2.91 5.22
CA PRO A 198 17.04 -1.78 5.62
C PRO A 198 17.78 -2.03 6.95
N ASN A 199 18.92 -1.36 7.14
CA ASN A 199 19.75 -1.44 8.35
C ASN A 199 20.16 -2.86 8.76
N ASN A 200 20.52 -3.72 7.78
CA ASN A 200 20.96 -5.10 7.98
C ASN A 200 19.98 -5.97 8.78
N LYS A 201 18.68 -5.67 8.74
CA LYS A 201 17.63 -6.50 9.34
C LYS A 201 16.88 -7.23 8.25
N SER A 202 16.51 -8.47 8.53
CA SER A 202 15.62 -9.22 7.65
C SER A 202 14.23 -8.58 7.60
N ILE A 203 13.48 -8.87 6.52
CA ILE A 203 12.08 -8.45 6.39
C ILE A 203 11.24 -8.98 7.56
N GLY A 204 11.49 -10.22 8.02
CA GLY A 204 10.81 -10.80 9.18
C GLY A 204 11.05 -10.02 10.47
N GLU A 205 12.30 -9.59 10.72
CA GLU A 205 12.62 -8.71 11.85
C GLU A 205 11.89 -7.37 11.75
N TRP A 206 11.85 -6.76 10.56
CA TRP A 206 11.08 -5.54 10.35
C TRP A 206 9.58 -5.74 10.55
N ILE A 207 8.99 -6.84 10.05
CA ILE A 207 7.58 -7.16 10.32
C ILE A 207 7.32 -7.19 11.83
N ASN A 208 8.16 -7.86 12.61
CA ASN A 208 8.01 -7.93 14.06
C ASN A 208 8.12 -6.55 14.73
N ILE A 209 9.13 -5.75 14.37
CA ILE A 209 9.33 -4.41 14.92
C ILE A 209 8.12 -3.52 14.62
N ILE A 210 7.69 -3.48 13.37
CA ILE A 210 6.61 -2.60 12.91
C ILE A 210 5.26 -3.04 13.48
N CYS A 211 4.98 -4.34 13.56
CA CYS A 211 3.76 -4.84 14.19
C CYS A 211 3.69 -4.49 15.68
N LYS A 212 4.82 -4.58 16.40
CA LYS A 212 4.90 -4.16 17.80
C LYS A 212 4.60 -2.67 17.95
N MET A 213 5.17 -1.82 17.09
CA MET A 213 4.88 -0.38 17.10
C MET A 213 3.42 -0.08 16.77
N SER A 214 2.84 -0.80 15.81
CA SER A 214 1.42 -0.68 15.46
C SER A 214 0.51 -1.03 16.64
N LEU A 215 0.74 -2.16 17.31
CA LEU A 215 0.01 -2.54 18.52
C LEU A 215 0.16 -1.50 19.64
N GLN A 216 1.36 -0.95 19.84
CA GLN A 216 1.59 0.14 20.81
C GLN A 216 0.76 1.38 20.48
N GLY A 217 0.69 1.79 19.20
CA GLY A 217 -0.15 2.90 18.77
C GLY A 217 -1.64 2.63 18.97
N LEU A 218 -2.12 1.42 18.67
CA LEU A 218 -3.51 1.00 18.94
C LEU A 218 -3.82 1.03 20.45
N SER A 219 -2.90 0.55 21.29
CA SER A 219 -3.03 0.56 22.75
C SER A 219 -3.06 1.98 23.33
N ARG A 220 -2.26 2.91 22.77
CA ARG A 220 -2.31 4.33 23.15
C ARG A 220 -3.64 4.96 22.73
N ARG A 221 -4.15 4.64 21.54
CA ARG A 221 -5.43 5.14 21.00
C ARG A 221 -6.65 4.63 21.76
N SER A 222 -6.62 3.40 22.29
CA SER A 222 -7.73 2.81 23.04
C SER A 222 -8.07 3.56 24.35
N LYS A 223 -7.17 4.45 24.81
CA LYS A 223 -7.48 5.38 25.92
C LYS A 223 -8.57 6.40 25.56
N ARG A 224 -8.77 6.67 24.27
CA ARG A 224 -9.73 7.66 23.73
C ARG A 224 -10.85 7.04 22.89
N TYR A 225 -10.62 5.86 22.34
CA TYR A 225 -11.54 5.17 21.44
C TYR A 225 -11.76 3.71 21.89
N ASN A 226 -12.68 2.99 21.27
CA ASN A 226 -12.83 1.56 21.52
C ASN A 226 -11.53 0.79 21.21
N ALA A 227 -11.33 -0.36 21.84
CA ALA A 227 -10.15 -1.18 21.62
C ALA A 227 -10.11 -1.75 20.18
N GLU A 228 -9.27 -1.16 19.34
CA GLU A 228 -8.99 -1.58 17.95
C GLU A 228 -7.86 -2.63 17.89
N GLU A 229 -7.05 -2.73 18.96
CA GLU A 229 -5.92 -3.67 19.10
C GLU A 229 -6.27 -5.13 18.78
N PRO A 230 -7.42 -5.68 19.22
CA PRO A 230 -7.78 -7.07 18.95
C PRO A 230 -7.87 -7.43 17.45
N PHE A 231 -8.14 -6.46 16.57
CA PHE A 231 -8.20 -6.72 15.13
C PHE A 231 -6.85 -7.10 14.54
N LEU A 232 -5.77 -6.47 15.03
CA LEU A 232 -4.41 -6.79 14.62
C LEU A 232 -3.84 -7.96 15.42
N GLU A 233 -4.03 -7.96 16.74
CA GLU A 233 -3.49 -8.99 17.64
C GLU A 233 -3.91 -10.40 17.23
N ARG A 234 -5.21 -10.61 16.96
CA ARG A 234 -5.74 -11.91 16.54
C ARG A 234 -5.13 -12.38 15.21
N TYR A 235 -4.90 -11.46 14.28
CA TYR A 235 -4.23 -11.78 13.02
C TYR A 235 -2.78 -12.19 13.26
N LEU A 236 -2.06 -11.43 14.08
CA LEU A 236 -0.66 -11.69 14.39
C LEU A 236 -0.47 -13.01 15.14
N ALA A 237 -1.41 -13.42 15.99
CA ALA A 237 -1.38 -14.74 16.62
C ALA A 237 -1.31 -15.86 15.58
N ILE A 238 -2.15 -15.80 14.53
CA ILE A 238 -2.14 -16.78 13.43
C ILE A 238 -0.87 -16.65 12.58
N PHE A 239 -0.47 -15.42 12.26
CA PHE A 239 0.75 -15.17 11.48
C PHE A 239 1.99 -15.74 12.18
N ASN A 240 2.10 -15.56 13.50
CA ASN A 240 3.21 -16.06 14.29
C ASN A 240 3.20 -17.59 14.42
N GLU A 241 2.01 -18.19 14.56
CA GLU A 241 1.86 -19.66 14.63
C GLU A 241 2.14 -20.34 13.28
N ARG A 242 1.67 -19.75 12.17
CA ARG A 242 1.55 -20.46 10.88
C ARG A 242 2.40 -19.85 9.75
N GLY A 243 2.89 -18.64 9.94
CA GLY A 243 3.59 -17.84 8.94
C GLY A 243 2.65 -17.14 7.96
N ILE A 244 3.19 -16.77 6.80
CA ILE A 244 2.50 -16.02 5.76
C ILE A 244 1.25 -16.78 5.26
N PRO A 245 0.04 -16.17 5.26
CA PRO A 245 -1.21 -16.87 4.91
C PRO A 245 -1.19 -17.58 3.56
N ALA A 246 -0.63 -16.95 2.52
CA ALA A 246 -0.49 -17.55 1.20
C ALA A 246 0.35 -18.84 1.23
N LEU A 247 1.43 -18.90 2.00
CA LEU A 247 2.28 -20.09 2.11
C LEU A 247 1.64 -21.17 2.97
N HIS A 248 1.02 -20.77 4.09
CA HIS A 248 0.32 -21.69 4.97
C HIS A 248 -0.86 -22.38 4.28
N THR A 249 -1.66 -21.63 3.53
CA THR A 249 -2.78 -22.17 2.76
C THR A 249 -2.31 -23.21 1.73
N GLN A 250 -1.18 -22.96 1.05
CA GLN A 250 -0.57 -23.93 0.14
C GLN A 250 -0.09 -25.20 0.85
N LYS A 251 0.42 -25.11 2.09
CA LYS A 251 0.80 -26.27 2.90
C LYS A 251 -0.41 -27.13 3.28
N ILE A 252 -1.55 -26.50 3.61
CA ILE A 252 -2.80 -27.24 3.87
C ILE A 252 -3.28 -27.92 2.58
N TYR A 253 -3.30 -27.18 1.47
CA TYR A 253 -3.69 -27.71 0.16
C TYR A 253 -2.87 -28.95 -0.23
N ALA A 254 -1.55 -28.90 -0.09
CA ALA A 254 -0.66 -30.01 -0.41
C ALA A 254 -1.00 -31.32 0.35
N LYS A 255 -1.58 -31.21 1.55
CA LYS A 255 -2.03 -32.36 2.36
C LYS A 255 -3.43 -32.84 2.00
N SER A 256 -4.23 -32.02 1.33
CA SER A 256 -5.66 -32.30 1.08
C SER A 256 -5.92 -33.35 -0.01
N ARG A 257 -4.97 -33.57 -0.93
CA ARG A 257 -5.12 -34.40 -2.14
C ARG A 257 -6.28 -33.97 -3.07
N LYS A 258 -6.83 -32.77 -2.87
CA LYS A 258 -7.87 -32.18 -3.71
C LYS A 258 -7.26 -31.45 -4.90
N THR A 259 -8.04 -31.27 -5.97
CA THR A 259 -7.76 -30.23 -6.96
C THR A 259 -7.91 -28.83 -6.33
N VAL A 260 -7.29 -27.80 -6.90
CA VAL A 260 -7.45 -26.42 -6.40
C VAL A 260 -8.93 -26.00 -6.37
N LYS A 261 -9.72 -26.43 -7.37
CA LYS A 261 -11.15 -26.11 -7.46
C LYS A 261 -11.98 -26.72 -6.33
N GLU A 262 -11.61 -27.90 -5.84
CA GLU A 262 -12.30 -28.57 -4.72
C GLU A 262 -11.81 -28.10 -3.35
N PHE A 263 -10.65 -27.44 -3.32
CA PHE A 263 -10.03 -26.93 -2.10
C PHE A 263 -10.51 -25.53 -1.70
N ILE A 264 -10.66 -24.64 -2.69
CA ILE A 264 -11.22 -23.29 -2.52
C ILE A 264 -12.72 -23.39 -2.28
#